data_AF-A0A9P6IW83-F1
#
_entry.id   AF-A0A9P6IW83-F1
#
_cell.length_a   1.000
_cell.length_b   1.000
_cell.length_c   1.000
_cell.angle_alpha   90.00
_cell.angle_beta   90.00
_cell.angle_gamma   90.00
#
_symmetry.space_group_name_H-M   'P 1'
#
loop_
_entity.id
_entity.type
_entity.pdbx_description
1 polymer ?
#
loop_
_entity_poly.entity_id
_entity_poly.type
_entity_poly.pdbx_seq_one_letter_code
_entity_poly.pdbx_strand_id
1 'polypeptide(L)'
;LTAAPITYGAEILLTETATGLQSDRLIVCKVENGRILEGAIGPICQMQKVALKSTDRTSEDGLPMYLGAHGDDQQGGRFMDISAATNTLLRYETCTLNEYFKPGCDDFLCWTIVGISKFEYAVQLP
;
A
#
# COMPACT_ATOMS: atom_id res chain seq x y z
N LEU A 1 -3.38 17.01 20.53
CA LEU A 1 -3.56 15.65 19.98
C LEU A 1 -2.23 14.93 20.11
N THR A 2 -2.13 13.94 20.99
CA THR A 2 -0.93 13.09 21.08
C THR A 2 -0.95 12.16 19.88
N ALA A 3 0.04 12.27 18.99
CA ALA A 3 0.15 11.37 17.85
C ALA A 3 0.44 9.95 18.38
N ALA A 4 -0.44 9.01 18.06
CA ALA A 4 -0.21 7.59 18.34
C ALA A 4 0.62 6.99 17.18
N PRO A 5 1.56 6.06 17.47
CA PRO A 5 2.26 5.35 16.42
C PRO A 5 1.30 4.48 15.61
N ILE A 6 1.57 4.32 14.31
CA ILE A 6 0.86 3.36 13.47
C ILE A 6 1.27 1.95 13.90
N THR A 7 0.31 1.05 14.05
CA THR A 7 0.54 -0.35 14.42
C THR A 7 0.12 -1.29 13.31
N TYR A 8 0.67 -2.50 13.29
CA TYR A 8 0.10 -3.59 12.48
C TYR A 8 -1.35 -3.85 12.89
N GLY A 9 -2.18 -4.19 11.91
CA GLY A 9 -3.63 -4.35 12.07
C GLY A 9 -4.41 -3.04 12.13
N ALA A 10 -3.76 -1.88 12.13
CA ALA A 10 -4.46 -0.60 12.06
C ALA A 10 -5.09 -0.41 10.68
N GLU A 11 -6.30 0.17 10.67
CA GLU A 11 -6.93 0.68 9.47
C GLU A 11 -6.40 2.08 9.15
N ILE A 12 -5.94 2.26 7.91
CA ILE A 12 -5.37 3.50 7.40
C ILE A 12 -6.05 3.91 6.10
N LEU A 13 -5.91 5.19 5.78
CA LEU A 13 -6.28 5.78 4.51
C LEU A 13 -5.05 6.48 3.93
N LEU A 14 -4.61 6.09 2.75
CA LEU A 14 -3.54 6.80 2.06
C LEU A 14 -4.16 8.02 1.37
N THR A 15 -3.65 9.21 1.67
CA THR A 15 -4.07 10.46 1.04
C THR A 15 -2.87 11.11 0.36
N GLU A 16 -2.95 11.31 -0.95
CA GLU A 16 -1.94 12.05 -1.70
C GLU A 16 -2.00 13.53 -1.31
N THR A 17 -0.86 14.11 -0.91
CA THR A 17 -0.80 15.46 -0.34
C THR A 17 -1.02 16.59 -1.33
N ALA A 18 -0.86 16.35 -2.63
CA ALA A 18 -1.01 17.38 -3.68
C ALA A 18 -2.47 17.53 -4.14
N THR A 19 -3.14 16.43 -4.50
CA THR A 19 -4.52 16.48 -5.00
C THR A 19 -5.57 16.14 -3.94
N GLY A 20 -5.16 15.52 -2.83
CA GLY A 20 -6.08 14.97 -1.83
C GLY A 20 -6.71 13.64 -2.21
N LEU A 21 -6.27 13.01 -3.32
CA LEU A 21 -6.75 11.69 -3.73
C LEU A 21 -6.54 10.66 -2.62
N GLN A 22 -7.54 9.80 -2.40
CA GLN A 22 -7.53 8.80 -1.34
C GLN A 22 -7.60 7.37 -1.89
N SER A 23 -6.97 6.44 -1.19
CA SER A 23 -7.18 5.00 -1.40
C SER A 23 -8.52 4.53 -0.83
N ASP A 24 -8.83 3.25 -0.97
CA ASP A 24 -9.83 2.60 -0.10
C ASP A 24 -9.29 2.51 1.34
N ARG A 25 -10.11 2.02 2.27
CA ARG A 25 -9.64 1.70 3.64
C ARG A 25 -8.74 0.46 3.58
N LEU A 26 -7.57 0.57 4.23
CA LEU A 26 -6.52 -0.45 4.17
C LEU A 26 -6.10 -0.90 5.57
N ILE A 27 -5.93 -2.20 5.78
CA ILE A 27 -5.30 -2.77 6.96
C ILE A 27 -3.80 -2.98 6.70
N VAL A 28 -2.95 -2.50 7.61
CA VAL A 28 -1.50 -2.68 7.50
C VAL A 28 -1.08 -4.04 8.06
N CYS A 29 -0.60 -4.93 7.19
CA CYS A 29 -0.14 -6.27 7.54
C CYS A 29 1.39 -6.32 7.60
N LYS A 30 1.95 -7.11 8.53
CA LYS A 30 3.39 -7.35 8.59
C LYS A 30 3.81 -8.26 7.45
N VAL A 31 4.93 -7.95 6.80
CA VAL A 31 5.58 -8.88 5.85
C VAL A 31 6.91 -9.32 6.42
N GLU A 32 7.13 -10.63 6.48
CA GLU A 32 8.38 -11.22 6.97
C GLU A 32 8.75 -12.39 6.08
N ASN A 33 10.01 -12.45 5.64
CA ASN A 33 10.52 -13.49 4.73
C ASN A 33 9.65 -13.68 3.47
N GLY A 34 9.10 -12.58 2.93
CA GLY A 34 8.25 -12.60 1.74
C GLY A 34 6.83 -13.12 1.97
N ARG A 35 6.40 -13.30 3.22
CA ARG A 35 5.06 -13.77 3.57
C ARG A 35 4.29 -12.68 4.32
N ILE A 36 3.02 -12.53 3.98
CA ILE A 36 2.09 -11.67 4.71
C ILE A 36 1.68 -12.41 5.99
N LEU A 37 1.93 -11.78 7.15
CA LEU A 37 1.54 -12.32 8.46
C LEU A 37 0.26 -11.65 8.92
N GLU A 38 -0.81 -12.44 9.01
CA GLU A 38 -2.08 -11.99 9.57
C GLU A 38 -2.01 -11.90 11.11
N GLY A 39 -2.77 -10.98 11.69
CA GLY A 39 -2.89 -10.84 13.15
C GLY A 39 -1.64 -10.28 13.86
N ALA A 40 -0.64 -9.78 13.12
CA ALA A 40 0.49 -9.07 13.71
C ALA A 40 0.01 -7.80 14.43
N ILE A 41 0.63 -7.50 15.57
CA ILE A 41 0.33 -6.34 16.43
C ILE A 41 1.59 -5.55 16.76
N GLY A 42 1.41 -4.34 17.29
CA GLY A 42 2.51 -3.49 17.75
C GLY A 42 2.95 -2.44 16.72
N PRO A 43 3.81 -1.49 17.13
CA PRO A 43 4.19 -0.34 16.33
C PRO A 43 5.00 -0.73 15.09
N ILE A 44 4.82 0.02 14.02
CA ILE A 44 5.55 -0.16 12.78
C ILE A 44 6.79 0.74 12.81
N CYS A 45 7.96 0.14 12.67
CA CYS A 45 9.22 0.86 12.56
C CYS A 45 9.47 1.35 11.13
N GLN A 46 10.31 2.36 10.99
CA GLN A 46 10.75 2.85 9.68
C GLN A 46 11.40 1.72 8.88
N MET A 47 11.23 1.74 7.56
CA MET A 47 11.82 0.79 6.60
C MET A 47 11.31 -0.65 6.76
N GLN A 48 10.20 -0.88 7.45
CA GLN A 48 9.59 -2.20 7.54
C GLN A 48 8.82 -2.56 6.26
N LYS A 49 8.84 -3.84 5.90
CA LYS A 49 8.06 -4.38 4.79
C LYS A 49 6.63 -4.66 5.29
N VAL A 50 5.65 -4.15 4.56
CA VAL A 50 4.22 -4.26 4.88
C VAL A 50 3.44 -4.69 3.65
N ALA A 51 2.24 -5.23 3.87
CA ALA A 51 1.24 -5.39 2.84
C ALA A 51 0.00 -4.59 3.23
N LEU A 52 -0.79 -4.15 2.25
CA LEU A 52 -1.92 -3.26 2.47
C LEU A 52 -3.20 -3.95 2.00
N LYS A 53 -3.97 -4.50 2.94
CA LYS A 53 -5.18 -5.27 2.66
C LYS A 53 -6.39 -4.34 2.56
N SER A 54 -7.17 -4.42 1.49
CA SER A 54 -8.43 -3.68 1.40
C SER A 54 -9.47 -4.22 2.37
N THR A 55 -10.22 -3.34 3.04
CA THR A 55 -11.42 -3.71 3.82
C THR A 55 -12.67 -3.78 2.94
N ASP A 56 -12.67 -3.06 1.84
CA ASP A 56 -13.85 -2.83 1.01
C ASP A 56 -13.91 -3.80 -0.18
N ARG A 57 -12.79 -4.49 -0.48
CA ARG A 57 -12.66 -5.40 -1.61
C ARG A 57 -12.39 -6.83 -1.16
N THR A 58 -13.06 -7.75 -1.84
CA THR A 58 -12.87 -9.19 -1.69
C THR A 58 -13.04 -9.81 -3.09
N SER A 59 -12.26 -10.85 -3.39
CA SER A 59 -12.40 -11.60 -4.64
C SER A 59 -13.75 -12.30 -4.75
N GLU A 60 -14.13 -12.71 -5.96
CA GLU A 60 -15.30 -13.59 -6.18
C GLU A 60 -15.21 -14.88 -5.35
N ASP A 61 -13.98 -15.37 -5.13
CA ASP A 61 -13.68 -16.55 -4.31
C ASP A 61 -13.68 -16.26 -2.79
N GLY A 62 -14.04 -15.05 -2.36
CA GLY A 62 -14.02 -14.66 -0.95
C GLY A 62 -12.62 -14.37 -0.39
N LEU A 63 -11.59 -14.33 -1.24
CA LEU A 63 -10.21 -14.10 -0.82
C LEU A 63 -9.92 -12.62 -0.56
N PRO A 64 -9.06 -12.29 0.43
CA PRO A 64 -8.66 -10.93 0.71
C PRO A 64 -7.85 -10.35 -0.44
N MET A 65 -8.10 -9.07 -0.75
CA MET A 65 -7.38 -8.32 -1.77
C MET A 65 -6.39 -7.34 -1.14
N TYR A 66 -5.24 -7.18 -1.78
CA TYR A 66 -4.13 -6.35 -1.33
C TYR A 66 -3.75 -5.34 -2.42
N LEU A 67 -3.28 -4.17 -2.00
CA LEU A 67 -2.76 -3.15 -2.91
C LEU A 67 -1.44 -3.64 -3.51
N GLY A 68 -1.44 -3.86 -4.82
CA GLY A 68 -0.31 -4.34 -5.59
C GLY A 68 0.38 -3.22 -6.38
N ALA A 69 1.68 -3.41 -6.60
CA ALA A 69 2.53 -2.54 -7.40
C ALA A 69 2.59 -2.95 -8.89
N HIS A 70 1.80 -3.94 -9.34
CA HIS A 70 1.66 -4.22 -10.77
C HIS A 70 1.04 -3.01 -11.48
N GLY A 71 1.88 -2.22 -12.13
CA GLY A 71 1.46 -1.33 -13.19
C GLY A 71 1.22 -2.13 -14.47
N ASP A 72 0.31 -1.65 -15.32
CA ASP A 72 0.26 -2.12 -16.70
C ASP A 72 1.54 -1.63 -17.38
N ASP A 73 2.46 -2.54 -17.75
CA ASP A 73 3.78 -2.20 -18.33
C ASP A 73 3.66 -1.78 -19.81
N GLN A 74 2.56 -1.09 -20.16
CA GLN A 74 2.35 -0.46 -21.45
C GLN A 74 3.10 0.88 -21.49
N GLN A 75 4.39 0.79 -21.78
CA GLN A 75 5.24 1.78 -22.43
C GLN A 75 5.10 3.26 -21.98
N GLY A 76 6.08 3.72 -21.21
CA GLY A 76 6.63 5.06 -21.43
C GLY A 76 6.19 6.13 -20.44
N GLY A 77 6.61 6.00 -19.17
CA GLY A 77 7.00 7.15 -18.34
C GLY A 77 6.01 8.30 -18.16
N ARG A 78 4.72 8.13 -18.47
CA ARG A 78 3.69 9.16 -18.33
C ARG A 78 2.36 8.52 -18.00
N PHE A 79 1.79 9.07 -16.94
CA PHE A 79 0.38 9.01 -16.56
C PHE A 79 -0.14 7.70 -15.98
N MET A 80 -0.76 7.86 -14.81
CA MET A 80 -1.59 6.88 -14.16
C MET A 80 -2.81 6.62 -15.05
N ASP A 81 -2.96 5.41 -15.58
CA ASP A 81 -4.24 5.03 -16.17
C ASP A 81 -5.27 4.86 -15.05
N ILE A 82 -6.32 5.67 -15.15
CA ILE A 82 -7.31 5.90 -14.12
C ILE A 82 -8.29 4.72 -14.11
N SER A 83 -8.25 3.90 -13.06
CA SER A 83 -9.40 3.07 -12.71
C SER A 83 -10.56 3.98 -12.33
N ALA A 84 -11.64 3.95 -13.12
CA ALA A 84 -12.80 4.85 -13.02
C ALA A 84 -13.54 4.81 -11.67
N ALA A 85 -13.19 3.89 -10.76
CA ALA A 85 -13.81 3.73 -9.46
C ALA A 85 -12.99 4.30 -8.28
N THR A 86 -11.65 4.40 -8.37
CA THR A 86 -10.79 4.86 -7.26
C THR A 86 -9.78 5.93 -7.62
N ASN A 87 -9.65 6.33 -8.90
CA ASN A 87 -8.63 7.27 -9.36
C ASN A 87 -7.18 6.88 -8.97
N THR A 88 -6.93 5.65 -8.50
CA THR A 88 -5.60 5.13 -8.16
C THR A 88 -5.09 4.22 -9.27
N LEU A 89 -3.84 4.40 -9.70
CA LEU A 89 -3.13 3.52 -10.65
C LEU A 89 -2.93 2.09 -10.09
N LEU A 90 -2.98 1.97 -8.77
CA LEU A 90 -2.62 0.74 -8.06
C LEU A 90 -3.77 -0.27 -8.13
N ARG A 91 -3.41 -1.51 -8.48
CA ARG A 91 -4.35 -2.62 -8.62
C ARG A 91 -4.55 -3.32 -7.28
N TYR A 92 -5.74 -3.87 -7.07
CA TYR A 92 -6.00 -4.78 -5.96
C TYR A 92 -5.94 -6.23 -6.45
N GLU A 93 -5.12 -7.05 -5.79
CA GLU A 93 -4.86 -8.42 -6.19
C GLU A 93 -4.88 -9.36 -4.98
N THR A 94 -5.23 -10.62 -5.22
CA THR A 94 -5.22 -11.66 -4.18
C THR A 94 -3.79 -12.14 -3.93
N CYS A 95 -3.44 -12.38 -2.67
CA CYS A 95 -2.20 -13.08 -2.31
C CYS A 95 -2.35 -14.58 -2.62
N THR A 96 -1.29 -15.18 -3.16
CA THR A 96 -1.24 -16.62 -3.42
C THR A 96 -0.99 -17.36 -2.10
N LEU A 97 -2.00 -18.07 -1.60
CA LEU A 97 -1.94 -18.77 -0.31
C LEU A 97 -1.14 -20.09 -0.33
N ASN A 98 -0.46 -20.43 -1.43
CA ASN A 98 0.06 -21.78 -1.62
C ASN A 98 1.53 -21.90 -1.17
N GLU A 99 1.77 -22.79 -0.21
CA GLU A 99 3.05 -23.00 0.50
C GLU A 99 4.20 -23.48 -0.40
N TYR A 100 3.88 -23.94 -1.62
CA TYR A 100 4.82 -24.48 -2.60
C TYR A 100 5.33 -23.45 -3.63
N PHE A 101 4.98 -22.17 -3.49
CA PHE A 101 5.37 -21.17 -4.48
C PHE A 101 6.79 -20.64 -4.31
N LYS A 102 7.36 -20.25 -5.46
CA LYS A 102 8.66 -19.61 -5.59
C LYS A 102 8.77 -18.40 -4.65
N PRO A 103 9.85 -18.27 -3.86
CA PRO A 103 10.11 -17.08 -3.07
C PRO A 103 9.96 -15.81 -3.93
N GLY A 104 9.20 -14.83 -3.44
CA GLY A 104 8.97 -13.56 -4.12
C GLY A 104 7.83 -13.54 -5.14
N CYS A 105 7.01 -14.60 -5.25
CA CYS A 105 5.84 -14.59 -6.12
C CYS A 105 4.93 -13.38 -5.87
N ASP A 106 4.73 -13.03 -4.60
CA ASP A 106 3.86 -11.92 -4.18
C ASP A 106 4.66 -10.69 -3.72
N ASP A 107 5.92 -10.52 -4.17
CA ASP A 107 6.73 -9.35 -3.79
C ASP A 107 6.10 -8.03 -4.26
N PHE A 108 5.30 -8.07 -5.34
CA PHE A 108 4.55 -6.92 -5.85
C PHE A 108 3.43 -6.47 -4.89
N LEU A 109 3.00 -7.30 -3.94
CA LEU A 109 2.04 -6.92 -2.89
C LEU A 109 2.71 -6.25 -1.68
N CYS A 110 4.03 -6.20 -1.69
CA CYS A 110 4.81 -5.76 -0.55
C CYS A 110 5.37 -4.35 -0.74
N TRP A 111 5.28 -3.56 0.31
CA TRP A 111 5.67 -2.16 0.33
C TRP A 111 6.65 -1.90 1.46
N THR A 112 7.55 -0.94 1.28
CA THR A 112 8.39 -0.43 2.37
C THR A 112 7.79 0.88 2.88
N ILE A 113 7.45 0.92 4.16
CA ILE A 113 6.90 2.15 4.76
C ILE A 113 8.03 3.02 5.33
N VAL A 114 8.00 4.32 4.99
CA VAL A 114 8.98 5.30 5.43
C VAL A 114 8.30 6.61 5.80
N GLY A 115 8.75 7.23 6.89
CA GLY A 115 8.37 8.61 7.22
C GLY A 115 9.14 9.57 6.31
N ILE A 116 8.43 10.52 5.72
CA ILE A 116 9.01 11.57 4.86
C ILE A 116 8.71 12.95 5.43
N SER A 117 9.56 13.92 5.10
CA SER A 117 9.37 15.33 5.44
C SER A 117 9.68 16.19 4.22
N LYS A 118 8.90 17.25 4.01
CA LYS A 118 8.99 18.14 2.86
C LYS A 118 9.31 19.56 3.33
N PHE A 119 10.25 20.22 2.66
CA PHE A 119 10.62 21.61 2.91
C PHE A 119 10.40 22.41 1.62
N GLU A 120 9.72 23.54 1.72
CA GLU A 120 9.43 24.43 0.59
C GLU A 120 9.84 25.86 0.92
N TYR A 121 10.45 26.55 -0.05
CA TYR A 121 10.89 27.94 0.08
C TYR A 121 10.29 28.76 -1.04
N ALA A 122 9.68 29.90 -0.71
CA ALA A 122 9.23 30.89 -1.68
C ALA A 122 10.21 32.07 -1.66
N VAL A 123 10.78 32.39 -2.82
CA VAL A 123 11.67 33.55 -2.98
C VAL A 123 10.89 34.63 -3.70
N GLN A 124 10.81 35.80 -3.07
CA GLN A 124 10.23 36.99 -3.69
C GLN A 124 11.38 37.84 -4.21
N LEU A 125 11.52 37.91 -5.55
CA LEU A 125 12.52 38.78 -6.18
C LEU A 125 12.10 40.25 -6.01
N PRO A 126 13.05 41.17 -5.82
CA PRO A 126 12.79 42.61 -5.70
C PRO A 126 12.06 43.20 -6.91
#